data_AF-A0A6I9MPZ7-F1
#
_entry.id   AF-A0A6I9MPZ7-F1
#
_cell.length_a   1.000
_cell.length_b   1.000
_cell.length_c   1.000
_cell.angle_alpha   90.00
_cell.angle_beta   90.00
_cell.angle_gamma   90.00
#
_symmetry.space_group_name_H-M   'P 1'
#
loop_
_entity.id
_entity.type
_entity.pdbx_description
1 polymer ?
#
loop_
_entity_poly.entity_id
_entity_poly.type
_entity_poly.pdbx_seq_one_letter_code
_entity_poly.pdbx_strand_id
1 'polypeptide(L)'
;CRFWLNHVFVLRLIQYPAPPSKGRISVTKEDLLRLRDGEFLNDVIIDFYLKYLILEGGGSACDRSHVFSSFFYKQLSRRRAAGEEDAFIPDRDRRHQRVKTWTRHVDIFSKDFLFVPVNQEAHWFLVVVCFPGLEEPQHQEFTCPAGEPPP
;
A
#
# COMPACT_ATOMS: atom_id res chain seq x y z
N CYS A 1 22.28 39.60 12.24
CA CYS A 1 22.15 38.57 11.18
C CYS A 1 22.21 37.16 11.76
N ARG A 2 21.06 36.56 12.09
CA ARG A 2 20.91 35.13 12.47
C ARG A 2 19.67 34.55 11.78
N PHE A 3 19.57 34.72 10.47
CA PHE A 3 18.37 34.34 9.69
C PHE A 3 18.62 33.26 8.63
N TRP A 4 19.80 32.63 8.60
CA TRP A 4 20.16 31.65 7.55
C TRP A 4 20.91 30.45 8.11
N LEU A 5 20.28 29.64 8.97
CA LEU A 5 20.87 28.36 9.38
C LEU A 5 19.85 27.24 9.65
N ASN A 6 18.68 27.27 9.01
CA ASN A 6 17.70 26.17 9.10
C ASN A 6 17.02 25.85 7.76
N HIS A 7 17.75 25.96 6.64
CA HIS A 7 17.35 25.25 5.42
C HIS A 7 17.96 23.84 5.51
N VAL A 8 17.36 22.97 6.33
CA VAL A 8 17.60 21.53 6.23
C VAL A 8 17.07 21.14 4.85
N PHE A 9 17.98 21.05 3.87
CA PHE A 9 17.65 20.54 2.55
C PHE A 9 17.20 19.09 2.73
N VAL A 10 15.90 18.83 2.54
CA VAL A 10 15.37 17.47 2.45
C VAL A 10 15.98 16.84 1.20
N LEU A 11 17.06 16.08 1.39
CA LEU A 11 17.78 15.45 0.31
C LEU A 11 16.99 14.23 -0.18
N ARG A 12 16.30 14.38 -1.32
CA ARG A 12 15.66 13.27 -2.03
C ARG A 12 16.73 12.35 -2.61
N LEU A 13 16.71 11.09 -2.23
CA LEU A 13 17.71 10.10 -2.65
C LEU A 13 17.23 9.32 -3.87
N ILE A 14 16.01 8.76 -3.79
CA ILE A 14 15.43 7.97 -4.88
C ILE A 14 13.99 8.39 -5.15
N GLN A 15 13.55 8.15 -6.39
CA GLN A 15 12.16 8.26 -6.78
C GLN A 15 11.76 7.00 -7.55
N TYR A 16 10.76 6.29 -7.05
CA TYR A 16 10.42 4.96 -7.56
C TYR A 16 8.89 4.78 -7.71
N PRO A 17 8.40 4.16 -8.80
CA PRO A 17 9.16 3.65 -9.95
C PRO A 17 9.75 4.79 -10.80
N ALA A 18 10.74 4.45 -11.63
CA ALA A 18 11.36 5.39 -12.55
C ALA A 18 10.34 5.92 -13.58
N PRO A 19 10.52 7.14 -14.13
CA PRO A 19 9.72 7.62 -15.26
C PRO A 19 9.80 6.63 -16.45
N PRO A 20 8.72 6.41 -17.22
CA PRO A 20 7.45 7.16 -17.27
C PRO A 20 6.36 6.68 -16.29
N SER A 21 6.67 5.76 -15.37
CA SER A 21 5.69 5.14 -14.49
C SER A 21 4.97 6.14 -13.57
N LYS A 22 3.67 5.92 -13.36
CA LYS A 22 2.79 6.72 -12.48
C LYS A 22 2.90 6.26 -11.02
N GLY A 23 2.43 7.07 -10.08
CA GLY A 23 2.38 6.70 -8.66
C GLY A 23 3.76 6.62 -7.99
N ARG A 24 4.65 7.55 -8.33
CA ARG A 24 6.03 7.60 -7.82
C ARG A 24 6.08 7.99 -6.35
N ILE A 25 6.89 7.28 -5.60
CA ILE A 25 7.22 7.50 -4.19
C ILE A 25 8.61 8.12 -4.16
N SER A 26 8.77 9.22 -3.42
CA SER A 26 10.06 9.87 -3.22
C SER A 26 10.60 9.47 -1.86
N VAL A 27 11.76 8.84 -1.83
CA VAL A 27 12.43 8.46 -0.57
C VAL A 27 13.57 9.45 -0.32
N THR A 28 13.57 10.01 0.88
CA THR A 28 14.53 11.01 1.34
C THR A 28 15.55 10.38 2.29
N LYS A 29 16.60 11.14 2.61
CA LYS A 29 17.57 10.74 3.62
C LYS A 29 16.91 10.52 5.00
N GLU A 30 15.90 11.31 5.35
CA GLU A 30 15.18 11.18 6.63
C GLU A 30 14.36 9.89 6.71
N ASP A 31 13.76 9.47 5.59
CA ASP A 31 13.05 8.19 5.51
C ASP A 31 14.01 7.03 5.76
N LEU A 32 15.21 7.06 5.17
CA LEU A 32 16.23 6.03 5.42
C LEU A 32 16.72 5.98 6.87
N LEU A 33 16.69 7.10 7.60
CA LEU A 33 17.05 7.10 9.01
C LEU A 33 16.10 6.24 9.85
N ARG A 34 14.86 6.02 9.38
CA ARG A 34 13.87 5.15 10.02
C ARG A 34 14.15 3.66 9.87
N LEU A 35 15.14 3.28 9.06
CA LEU A 35 15.61 1.89 8.93
C LEU A 35 16.63 1.49 10.01
N ARG A 36 17.04 2.43 10.88
CA ARG A 36 18.01 2.14 11.95
C ARG A 36 17.37 1.29 13.04
N ASP A 37 18.21 0.54 13.73
CA ASP A 37 17.79 -0.28 14.87
C ASP A 37 17.08 0.57 15.93
N GLY A 38 15.93 0.07 16.40
CA GLY A 38 15.11 0.74 17.42
C GLY A 38 14.20 1.86 16.89
N GLU A 39 14.26 2.21 15.60
CA GLU A 39 13.36 3.20 14.99
C GLU A 39 12.10 2.54 14.40
N PHE A 40 11.00 3.28 14.41
CA PHE A 40 9.77 2.87 13.72
C PHE A 40 9.84 3.21 12.24
N LEU A 41 9.57 2.21 11.40
CA LEU A 41 9.38 2.38 9.96
C LEU A 41 8.24 3.36 9.69
N ASN A 42 8.44 4.23 8.70
CA ASN A 42 7.41 5.18 8.26
C ASN A 42 6.67 4.72 7.00
N ASP A 43 5.60 5.44 6.68
CA ASP A 43 4.74 5.16 5.53
C ASP A 43 5.52 5.10 4.21
N VAL A 44 6.49 6.02 4.01
CA VAL A 44 7.28 6.13 2.78
C VAL A 44 8.09 4.85 2.54
N ILE A 45 8.74 4.32 3.58
CA ILE A 45 9.56 3.10 3.47
C ILE A 45 8.69 1.88 3.16
N ILE A 46 7.57 1.71 3.88
CA ILE A 46 6.67 0.57 3.66
C ILE A 46 6.05 0.61 2.26
N ASP A 47 5.50 1.75 1.85
CA ASP A 47 4.88 1.91 0.54
C ASP A 47 5.89 1.71 -0.59
N PHE A 48 7.12 2.22 -0.42
CA PHE A 48 8.20 2.02 -1.38
C PHE A 48 8.54 0.53 -1.51
N TYR A 49 8.79 -0.14 -0.38
CA TYR A 49 9.32 -1.50 -0.40
C TYR A 49 8.30 -2.50 -0.92
N LEU A 50 7.02 -2.39 -0.54
CA LEU A 50 5.96 -3.25 -1.09
C LEU A 50 5.80 -3.06 -2.59
N LYS A 51 5.86 -1.81 -3.08
CA LYS A 51 5.80 -1.53 -4.51
C LYS A 51 7.03 -2.09 -5.24
N TYR A 52 8.22 -1.97 -4.66
CA TYR A 52 9.46 -2.55 -5.18
C TYR A 52 9.35 -4.07 -5.30
N LEU A 53 8.88 -4.77 -4.26
CA LEU A 53 8.72 -6.23 -4.27
C LEU A 53 7.79 -6.71 -5.40
N ILE A 54 6.68 -6.03 -5.64
CA ILE A 54 5.73 -6.43 -6.69
C ILE A 54 6.25 -6.14 -8.10
N LEU A 55 6.96 -5.03 -8.29
CA LEU A 55 7.48 -4.64 -9.60
C LEU A 55 8.75 -5.42 -9.97
N GLU A 56 9.66 -5.66 -9.01
CA GLU A 56 10.92 -6.37 -9.26
C GLU A 56 10.86 -7.87 -8.96
N GLY A 57 9.83 -8.35 -8.25
CA GLY A 57 9.66 -9.76 -7.87
C GLY A 57 9.47 -10.72 -9.05
N GLY A 58 9.30 -10.19 -10.27
CA GLY A 58 9.26 -10.96 -11.51
C GLY A 58 7.93 -11.69 -11.76
N GLY A 59 7.88 -12.36 -12.91
CA GLY A 59 6.71 -13.14 -13.35
C GLY A 59 5.44 -12.30 -13.55
N SER A 60 4.28 -12.92 -13.33
CA SER A 60 2.97 -12.27 -13.49
C SER A 60 2.49 -11.50 -12.24
N ALA A 61 3.30 -11.41 -11.19
CA ALA A 61 2.88 -10.82 -9.91
C ALA A 61 2.52 -9.34 -10.03
N CYS A 62 3.28 -8.58 -10.82
CA CYS A 62 3.03 -7.16 -11.11
C CYS A 62 1.62 -6.94 -11.71
N ASP A 63 1.24 -7.74 -12.69
CA ASP A 63 -0.04 -7.58 -13.39
C ASP A 63 -1.21 -8.14 -12.58
N ARG A 64 -0.97 -9.17 -11.77
CA ARG A 64 -1.98 -9.86 -10.96
C ARG A 64 -2.20 -9.21 -9.59
N SER A 65 -1.39 -8.22 -9.21
CA SER A 65 -1.44 -7.61 -7.89
C SER A 65 -1.68 -6.10 -7.93
N HIS A 66 -2.24 -5.57 -6.85
CA HIS A 66 -2.30 -4.13 -6.61
C HIS A 66 -1.88 -3.83 -5.16
N VAL A 67 -1.01 -2.84 -4.99
CA VAL A 67 -0.56 -2.36 -3.68
C VAL A 67 -1.18 -0.98 -3.42
N PHE A 68 -2.03 -0.89 -2.40
CA PHE A 68 -2.49 0.38 -1.88
C PHE A 68 -1.40 1.04 -1.04
N SER A 69 -1.39 2.37 -0.95
CA SER A 69 -0.54 3.05 0.05
C SER A 69 -1.09 2.81 1.47
N SER A 70 -0.27 2.98 2.48
CA SER A 70 -0.68 2.95 3.90
C SER A 70 -1.78 3.96 4.25
N PHE A 71 -1.90 5.05 3.49
CA PHE A 71 -2.97 6.05 3.68
C PHE A 71 -4.36 5.54 3.29
N PHE A 72 -4.47 4.50 2.45
CA PHE A 72 -5.75 3.98 1.99
C PHE A 72 -6.62 3.55 3.18
N TYR A 73 -6.08 2.68 4.03
CA TYR A 73 -6.81 2.20 5.20
C TYR A 73 -7.08 3.31 6.21
N LYS A 74 -6.10 4.21 6.41
CA LYS A 74 -6.24 5.37 7.30
C LYS A 74 -7.41 6.27 6.90
N GLN A 75 -7.58 6.49 5.59
CA GLN A 75 -8.66 7.31 5.05
C GLN A 75 -10.00 6.56 5.01
N LEU A 76 -9.98 5.25 4.75
CA LEU A 76 -11.16 4.38 4.76
C LEU A 76 -11.75 4.28 6.18
N SER A 77 -10.91 4.03 7.19
CA SER A 77 -11.30 3.82 8.59
C SER A 77 -11.47 5.11 9.40
N ARG A 78 -11.23 6.28 8.80
CA ARG A 78 -11.40 7.59 9.44
C ARG A 78 -12.78 7.71 10.11
N ARG A 79 -12.79 8.07 11.40
CA ARG A 79 -14.01 8.35 12.16
C ARG A 79 -14.74 9.58 11.60
N ARG A 80 -16.04 9.67 11.88
CA ARG A 80 -16.87 10.83 11.54
C ARG A 80 -16.27 12.09 12.14
N ALA A 81 -16.14 13.15 11.35
CA ALA A 81 -15.91 14.49 11.89
C ALA A 81 -17.24 15.04 12.42
N ALA A 82 -17.17 15.86 13.48
CA ALA A 82 -18.34 16.61 13.93
C ALA A 82 -18.80 17.56 12.80
N GLY A 83 -20.07 17.43 12.37
CA GLY A 83 -20.64 18.22 11.27
C GLY A 83 -20.74 17.51 9.90
N GLU A 84 -20.34 16.24 9.76
CA GLU A 84 -20.69 15.42 8.58
C GLU A 84 -22.18 15.00 8.64
N GLU A 85 -23.08 15.94 8.32
CA GLU A 85 -24.56 15.83 8.42
C GLU A 85 -25.23 15.19 7.19
N ASP A 86 -24.68 14.11 6.64
CA ASP A 86 -25.40 13.32 5.64
C ASP A 86 -26.10 12.14 6.33
N ALA A 87 -27.22 12.42 7.00
CA ALA A 87 -28.01 11.42 7.73
C ALA A 87 -28.56 10.30 6.83
N PHE A 88 -28.64 10.55 5.52
CA PHE A 88 -29.25 9.63 4.55
C PHE A 88 -28.26 8.68 3.85
N ILE A 89 -26.94 8.86 4.03
CA ILE A 89 -25.93 8.01 3.38
C ILE A 89 -25.49 6.90 4.34
N PRO A 90 -25.60 5.60 3.96
CA PRO A 90 -25.08 4.50 4.76
C PRO A 90 -23.59 4.71 5.10
N ASP A 91 -23.20 4.33 6.32
CA ASP A 91 -21.83 4.58 6.80
C ASP A 91 -20.75 4.01 5.87
N ARG A 92 -21.00 2.81 5.32
CA ARG A 92 -20.13 2.14 4.33
C ARG A 92 -19.89 3.01 3.10
N ASP A 93 -20.95 3.57 2.52
CA ASP A 93 -20.85 4.32 1.27
C ASP A 93 -20.11 5.64 1.49
N ARG A 94 -20.30 6.29 2.65
CA ARG A 94 -19.51 7.47 3.02
C ARG A 94 -18.02 7.14 3.23
N ARG A 95 -17.69 6.00 3.87
CA ARG A 95 -16.29 5.55 4.00
C ARG A 95 -15.67 5.32 2.63
N HIS A 96 -16.40 4.65 1.74
CA HIS A 96 -15.97 4.39 0.38
C HIS A 96 -15.75 5.68 -0.44
N GLN A 97 -16.64 6.68 -0.30
CA GLN A 97 -16.52 7.95 -1.01
C GLN A 97 -15.17 8.66 -0.76
N ARG A 98 -14.55 8.46 0.41
CA ARG A 98 -13.25 9.07 0.75
C ARG A 98 -12.07 8.43 0.02
N VAL A 99 -12.23 7.20 -0.46
CA VAL A 99 -11.18 6.44 -1.13
C VAL A 99 -11.53 6.08 -2.58
N LYS A 100 -12.73 6.41 -3.07
CA LYS A 100 -13.18 6.07 -4.44
C LYS A 100 -12.23 6.48 -5.56
N THR A 101 -11.42 7.53 -5.36
CA THR A 101 -10.46 8.02 -6.36
C THR A 101 -9.19 7.17 -6.43
N TRP A 102 -8.89 6.39 -5.40
CA TRP A 102 -7.71 5.51 -5.34
C TRP A 102 -7.76 4.42 -6.40
N THR A 103 -8.96 3.96 -6.75
CA THR A 103 -9.20 2.93 -7.76
C THR A 103 -9.68 3.51 -9.09
N ARG A 104 -9.62 4.84 -9.30
CA ARG A 104 -10.15 5.50 -10.51
C ARG A 104 -9.55 4.98 -11.82
N HIS A 105 -8.30 4.56 -11.79
CA HIS A 105 -7.52 4.17 -12.98
C HIS A 105 -7.04 2.71 -12.92
N VAL A 106 -7.63 1.91 -12.03
CA VAL A 106 -7.29 0.50 -11.87
C VAL A 106 -8.55 -0.29 -11.54
N ASP A 107 -8.80 -1.34 -12.33
CA ASP A 107 -9.80 -2.33 -11.98
C ASP A 107 -9.19 -3.32 -10.98
N ILE A 108 -9.56 -3.20 -9.71
CA ILE A 108 -9.05 -4.04 -8.63
C ILE A 108 -9.68 -5.44 -8.61
N PHE A 109 -10.83 -5.64 -9.26
CA PHE A 109 -11.48 -6.95 -9.32
C PHE A 109 -10.84 -7.87 -10.37
N SER A 110 -10.15 -7.28 -11.36
CA SER A 110 -9.29 -8.02 -12.30
C SER A 110 -7.99 -8.56 -11.69
N LYS A 111 -7.69 -8.21 -10.44
CA LYS A 111 -6.47 -8.62 -9.73
C LYS A 111 -6.74 -9.86 -8.89
N ASP A 112 -5.69 -10.63 -8.63
CA ASP A 112 -5.73 -11.75 -7.69
C ASP A 112 -5.35 -11.32 -6.28
N PHE A 113 -4.48 -10.33 -6.12
CA PHE A 113 -4.00 -9.92 -4.80
C PHE A 113 -4.07 -8.43 -4.61
N LEU A 114 -4.77 -7.99 -3.55
CA LEU A 114 -4.74 -6.61 -3.09
C LEU A 114 -3.98 -6.53 -1.77
N PHE A 115 -2.88 -5.80 -1.77
CA PHE A 115 -2.06 -5.57 -0.59
C PHE A 115 -2.44 -4.23 0.04
N VAL A 116 -2.87 -4.27 1.30
CA VAL A 116 -3.23 -3.08 2.09
C VAL A 116 -2.36 -3.05 3.34
N PRO A 117 -1.26 -2.26 3.33
CA PRO A 117 -0.47 -2.04 4.54
C PRO A 117 -1.27 -1.20 5.54
N VAL A 118 -1.25 -1.62 6.81
CA VAL A 118 -1.97 -0.97 7.89
C VAL A 118 -1.01 -0.68 9.03
N ASN A 119 -1.02 0.58 9.47
CA ASN A 119 -0.35 1.02 10.68
C ASN A 119 -1.40 1.43 11.72
N GLN A 120 -1.47 0.70 12.83
CA GLN A 120 -2.29 1.06 13.98
C GLN A 120 -1.41 1.04 15.23
N GLU A 121 -1.44 2.11 16.02
CA GLU A 121 -0.72 2.19 17.30
C GLU A 121 0.79 1.86 17.17
N ALA A 122 1.43 2.35 16.10
CA ALA A 122 2.82 2.07 15.76
C ALA A 122 3.15 0.59 15.49
N HIS A 123 2.12 -0.23 15.22
CA HIS A 123 2.25 -1.62 14.80
C HIS A 123 1.84 -1.76 13.33
N TRP A 124 2.75 -2.29 12.53
CA TRP A 124 2.52 -2.57 11.11
C TRP A 124 2.02 -3.99 10.90
N PHE A 125 0.93 -4.13 10.16
CA PHE A 125 0.46 -5.41 9.64
C PHE A 125 0.00 -5.24 8.19
N LEU A 126 -0.09 -6.36 7.48
CA LEU A 126 -0.46 -6.38 6.07
C LEU A 126 -1.75 -7.17 5.90
N VAL A 127 -2.77 -6.52 5.33
CA VAL A 127 -3.98 -7.21 4.89
C VAL A 127 -3.81 -7.58 3.42
N VAL A 128 -4.08 -8.85 3.10
CA VAL A 128 -4.07 -9.37 1.73
C VAL A 128 -5.46 -9.84 1.38
N VAL A 129 -6.08 -9.21 0.38
CA VAL A 129 -7.34 -9.68 -0.20
C VAL A 129 -6.99 -10.58 -1.37
N CYS A 130 -7.38 -11.85 -1.29
CA CYS A 130 -7.16 -12.83 -2.33
C CYS A 130 -8.41 -12.95 -3.21
N PHE A 131 -8.19 -12.93 -4.52
CA PHE A 131 -9.17 -13.12 -5.58
C PHE A 131 -10.45 -12.28 -5.40
N PRO A 132 -10.34 -10.94 -5.28
CA PRO A 132 -11.47 -10.05 -5.05
C PRO A 132 -12.59 -10.14 -6.10
N GLY A 133 -12.27 -10.58 -7.33
CA GLY A 133 -13.23 -10.74 -8.42
C GLY A 133 -13.95 -12.09 -8.47
N LEU A 134 -13.64 -13.04 -7.58
CA LEU A 134 -14.37 -14.32 -7.55
C LEU A 134 -15.75 -14.14 -6.91
N GLU A 135 -16.79 -14.45 -7.68
CA GLU A 135 -18.19 -14.39 -7.21
C GLU A 135 -18.55 -15.60 -6.33
N GLU A 136 -17.93 -16.75 -6.59
CA GLU A 136 -18.18 -17.99 -5.86
C GLU A 136 -16.89 -18.55 -5.21
N PRO A 137 -17.00 -19.15 -4.01
CA PRO A 137 -15.87 -19.82 -3.38
C PRO A 137 -15.33 -20.94 -4.27
N GLN A 138 -14.04 -20.89 -4.57
CA GLN A 138 -13.33 -21.96 -5.26
C GLN A 138 -12.59 -22.82 -4.25
N HIS A 139 -12.82 -24.14 -4.29
CA HIS A 139 -12.07 -25.09 -3.48
C HIS A 139 -10.91 -25.62 -4.31
N GLN A 140 -9.68 -25.39 -3.84
CA GLN A 140 -8.49 -25.99 -4.41
C GLN A 140 -7.91 -26.97 -3.39
N GLU A 141 -7.73 -28.22 -3.79
CA GLU A 141 -7.01 -29.19 -2.99
C GLU A 141 -5.53 -28.78 -2.95
N PHE A 142 -4.99 -28.62 -1.74
CA PHE A 142 -3.56 -28.40 -1.55
C PHE A 142 -2.82 -29.70 -1.88
N THR A 143 -2.30 -29.80 -3.10
CA THR A 143 -1.31 -30.84 -3.42
C THR A 143 0.06 -30.39 -2.91
N CYS A 144 0.52 -30.99 -1.81
CA CYS A 144 1.94 -30.91 -1.47
C CYS A 144 2.75 -31.51 -2.64
N PRO A 145 3.80 -30.85 -3.16
CA PRO A 145 4.73 -31.51 -4.06
C PRO A 145 5.49 -32.57 -3.26
N ALA A 146 4.93 -33.78 -3.21
CA ALA A 146 5.63 -34.95 -2.69
C ALA A 146 6.80 -35.24 -3.63
N GLY A 147 7.98 -35.42 -3.06
CA GLY A 147 9.25 -35.44 -3.76
C GLY A 147 9.27 -36.34 -4.99
N GLU A 148 9.48 -35.73 -6.16
CA GLU A 148 10.07 -36.41 -7.30
C GLU A 148 11.60 -36.44 -7.04
N PRO A 149 12.23 -37.62 -6.91
CA PRO A 149 13.68 -37.68 -6.87
C PRO A 149 14.24 -37.20 -8.22
N PRO A 150 15.33 -36.41 -8.23
CA PRO A 150 15.94 -35.95 -9.47
C PRO A 150 16.43 -37.15 -10.32
N PRO A 151 16.50 -36.98 -11.66
CA PRO A 151 16.93 -38.03 -12.58
C PRO A 151 18.37 -38.47 -12.38
#